data_AF-A0A7S2MYD3-F1
#
_entry.id   AF-A0A7S2MYD3-F1
#
_cell.length_a   1.000
_cell.length_b   1.000
_cell.length_c   1.000
_cell.angle_alpha   90.00
_cell.angle_beta   90.00
_cell.angle_gamma   90.00
#
_symmetry.space_group_name_H-M   'P 1'
#
loop_
_entity.id
_entity.type
_entity.pdbx_description
1 polymer ?
#
loop_
_entity_poly.entity_id
_entity_poly.type
_entity_poly.pdbx_seq_one_letter_code
_entity_poly.pdbx_strand_id
1 'polypeptide(L)'
;RIIYTGPVEDVVAHFEGLGYEIPKRMDPADWLQALPTEDGANFLVQPDEEVSLPAPTHLTHEQFVQKYNESKRALEIIDVLNTPALEEEQSKIKGNFTFTRKYMNSKLRSLKLLIDRETLLWWRNKYQLKARLFQDILMGVIVGTLFWQVGADAQTNVNAIVGVLFQTLFFVSLGAMMKIGDQISTRGVFYKQQDANFFPTWSFILGRSIAAIPTAIIDALSFGTIIYWFVGLAYDDGADVSNYFVFLLICLFSAYTFGLMFAVLSGAIRDKPTAQGAMAVATVIMILFSGFTVQPDVIPDYWIWVYWCNLFAWLLRGLMVNEFQSGKYDDESSNNPDNTVGEDILKQLGFSLGG
;
A
#
# COMPACT_ATOMS: atom_id res chain seq x y z
N ARG A 1 -32.42 -16.67 3.49
CA ARG A 1 -33.08 -17.91 3.98
C ARG A 1 -33.21 -18.85 2.79
N ILE A 2 -33.16 -20.16 3.00
CA ILE A 2 -33.22 -21.15 1.90
C ILE A 2 -34.69 -21.48 1.66
N ILE A 3 -35.16 -21.24 0.44
CA ILE A 3 -36.52 -21.58 0.01
C ILE A 3 -36.56 -22.97 -0.62
N TYR A 4 -35.49 -23.39 -1.28
CA TYR A 4 -35.32 -24.74 -1.79
C TYR A 4 -33.83 -25.04 -1.99
N THR A 5 -33.41 -26.28 -1.70
CA THR A 5 -32.10 -26.82 -2.07
C THR A 5 -32.28 -28.27 -2.52
N GLY A 6 -31.85 -28.59 -3.73
CA GLY A 6 -32.00 -29.93 -4.26
C GLY A 6 -31.61 -30.04 -5.74
N PRO A 7 -31.82 -31.22 -6.34
CA PRO A 7 -31.66 -31.43 -7.77
C PRO A 7 -32.60 -30.53 -8.57
N VAL A 8 -32.15 -30.11 -9.75
CA VAL A 8 -32.93 -29.26 -10.65
C VAL A 8 -34.18 -29.99 -11.17
N GLU A 9 -34.15 -31.32 -11.22
CA GLU A 9 -35.25 -32.16 -11.69
C GLU A 9 -36.45 -32.15 -10.72
N ASP A 10 -36.18 -32.03 -9.41
CA ASP A 10 -37.19 -32.14 -8.37
C ASP A 10 -37.81 -30.79 -7.97
N VAL A 11 -37.19 -29.69 -8.38
CA VAL A 11 -37.59 -28.34 -7.94
C VAL A 11 -38.98 -27.96 -8.42
N VAL A 12 -39.33 -28.32 -9.66
CA VAL A 12 -40.63 -28.00 -10.24
C VAL A 12 -41.72 -28.77 -9.50
N ALA A 13 -41.56 -30.08 -9.33
CA ALA A 13 -42.49 -30.92 -8.60
C ALA A 13 -42.70 -30.46 -7.14
N HIS A 14 -41.65 -29.91 -6.50
CA HIS A 14 -41.77 -29.36 -5.16
C HIS A 14 -42.74 -28.16 -5.09
N PHE A 15 -42.60 -27.19 -6.01
CA PHE A 15 -43.47 -26.01 -6.03
C PHE A 15 -44.85 -26.29 -6.63
N GLU A 16 -44.97 -27.23 -7.56
CA GLU A 16 -46.27 -27.78 -8.00
C GLU A 16 -47.02 -28.43 -6.84
N GLY A 17 -46.33 -29.15 -5.95
CA GLY A 17 -46.90 -29.68 -4.71
C GLY A 17 -47.36 -28.60 -3.72
N LEU A 18 -46.90 -27.35 -3.88
CA LEU A 18 -47.37 -26.19 -3.13
C LEU A 18 -48.46 -25.38 -3.86
N GLY A 19 -48.86 -25.82 -5.07
CA GLY A 19 -49.93 -25.22 -5.86
C GLY A 19 -49.49 -24.20 -6.91
N TYR A 20 -48.20 -24.17 -7.27
CA TYR A 20 -47.67 -23.27 -8.30
C TYR A 20 -47.39 -24.01 -9.61
N GLU A 21 -47.84 -23.46 -10.73
CA GLU A 21 -47.61 -24.02 -12.07
C GLU A 21 -46.74 -23.09 -12.92
N ILE A 22 -45.94 -23.67 -13.82
CA ILE A 22 -45.09 -22.91 -14.74
C ILE A 22 -45.93 -22.44 -15.93
N PRO A 23 -45.95 -21.12 -16.25
CA PRO A 23 -46.60 -20.64 -17.47
C PRO A 23 -45.95 -21.22 -18.73
N LYS A 24 -46.76 -21.58 -19.74
CA LYS A 24 -46.32 -22.24 -21.00
C LYS A 24 -45.19 -21.55 -21.79
N ARG A 25 -44.88 -20.28 -21.52
CA ARG A 25 -43.86 -19.47 -22.22
C ARG A 25 -42.72 -19.01 -21.30
N MET A 26 -42.68 -19.46 -20.05
CA MET A 26 -41.70 -19.03 -19.06
C MET A 26 -40.66 -20.13 -18.84
N ASP A 27 -39.39 -19.74 -18.72
CA ASP A 27 -38.32 -20.66 -18.36
C ASP A 27 -38.40 -21.00 -16.85
N PRO A 28 -38.12 -22.25 -16.43
CA PRO A 28 -38.14 -22.63 -15.03
C PRO A 28 -37.22 -21.78 -14.13
N ALA A 29 -36.07 -21.31 -14.61
CA ALA A 29 -35.15 -20.50 -13.80
C ALA A 29 -35.73 -19.10 -13.52
N ASP A 30 -36.35 -18.47 -14.53
CA ASP A 30 -37.02 -17.18 -14.37
C ASP A 30 -38.24 -17.31 -13.46
N TRP A 31 -39.01 -18.41 -13.61
CA TRP A 31 -40.16 -18.71 -12.75
C TRP A 31 -39.74 -18.88 -11.28
N LEU A 32 -38.65 -19.60 -11.01
CA LEU A 32 -38.11 -19.77 -9.65
C LEU A 32 -37.62 -18.45 -9.03
N GLN A 33 -37.15 -17.50 -9.83
CA GLN A 33 -36.79 -16.17 -9.34
C GLN A 33 -38.01 -15.29 -9.06
N ALA A 34 -39.09 -15.45 -9.83
CA ALA A 34 -40.33 -14.70 -9.67
C ALA A 34 -41.23 -15.27 -8.55
N LEU A 35 -41.14 -16.57 -8.26
CA LEU A 35 -41.95 -17.27 -7.25
C LEU A 35 -41.95 -16.63 -5.86
N PRO A 36 -40.81 -16.17 -5.28
CA PRO A 36 -40.81 -15.55 -3.95
C PRO A 36 -41.32 -14.11 -3.95
N THR A 37 -41.50 -13.48 -5.12
CA THR A 37 -41.90 -12.07 -5.24
C THR A 37 -43.42 -11.93 -5.20
N GLU A 38 -43.94 -10.71 -5.11
CA GLU A 38 -45.39 -10.45 -5.16
C GLU A 38 -46.04 -10.99 -6.45
N ASP A 39 -45.29 -11.00 -7.55
CA ASP A 39 -45.73 -11.56 -8.83
C ASP A 39 -45.93 -13.08 -8.79
N GLY A 40 -45.36 -13.76 -7.78
CA GLY A 40 -45.51 -15.19 -7.54
C GLY A 40 -46.97 -15.62 -7.36
N ALA A 41 -47.84 -14.72 -6.92
CA ALA A 41 -49.28 -14.95 -6.80
C ALA A 41 -49.94 -15.32 -8.14
N ASN A 42 -49.40 -14.82 -9.26
CA ASN A 42 -49.94 -15.07 -10.60
C ASN A 42 -49.68 -16.50 -11.10
N PHE A 43 -48.83 -17.26 -10.41
CA PHE A 43 -48.49 -18.64 -10.77
C PHE A 43 -49.28 -19.68 -9.96
N LEU A 44 -50.17 -19.25 -9.07
CA LEU A 44 -51.03 -20.16 -8.32
C LEU A 44 -52.12 -20.75 -9.22
N VAL A 45 -52.28 -22.07 -9.14
CA VAL A 45 -53.38 -22.77 -9.81
C VAL A 45 -54.69 -22.34 -9.16
N GLN A 46 -55.58 -21.73 -9.95
CA GLN A 46 -56.91 -21.36 -9.48
C GLN A 46 -57.81 -22.61 -9.43
N PRO A 47 -58.59 -22.82 -8.35
CA PRO A 47 -59.53 -23.94 -8.29
C PRO A 47 -60.65 -23.76 -9.33
N ASP A 48 -61.11 -24.88 -9.91
CA ASP A 48 -62.28 -24.89 -10.79
C ASP A 48 -63.50 -24.29 -10.07
N GLU A 49 -64.27 -23.46 -10.77
CA GLU A 49 -65.40 -22.66 -10.24
C GLU A 49 -66.50 -23.49 -9.53
N GLU A 50 -66.47 -24.83 -9.64
CA GLU A 50 -67.44 -25.76 -9.03
C GLU A 50 -67.14 -26.15 -7.58
N VAL A 51 -65.96 -25.82 -7.02
CA VAL A 51 -65.56 -26.24 -5.66
C VAL A 51 -65.43 -25.02 -4.73
N SER A 52 -66.26 -24.95 -3.70
CA SER A 52 -66.30 -23.86 -2.69
C SER A 52 -65.12 -23.90 -1.69
N LEU A 53 -63.88 -23.92 -2.19
CA LEU A 53 -62.67 -23.81 -1.38
C LEU A 53 -62.19 -22.34 -1.33
N PRO A 54 -61.56 -21.91 -0.22
CA PRO A 54 -60.96 -20.59 -0.15
C PRO A 54 -59.87 -20.44 -1.21
N ALA A 55 -59.81 -19.27 -1.87
CA ALA A 55 -58.82 -18.98 -2.90
C ALA A 55 -57.40 -19.17 -2.34
N PRO A 56 -56.49 -19.83 -3.07
CA PRO A 56 -55.13 -20.04 -2.62
C PRO A 56 -54.43 -18.69 -2.43
N THR A 57 -53.93 -18.45 -1.22
CA THR A 57 -53.16 -17.24 -0.90
C THR A 57 -51.69 -17.47 -1.22
N HIS A 58 -51.06 -16.51 -1.87
CA HIS A 58 -49.62 -16.55 -2.10
C HIS A 58 -48.85 -16.67 -0.77
N LEU A 59 -47.90 -17.60 -0.74
CA LEU A 59 -47.12 -17.89 0.45
C LEU A 59 -46.13 -16.73 0.69
N THR A 60 -45.99 -16.31 1.93
CA THR A 60 -44.93 -15.36 2.29
C THR A 60 -43.56 -16.06 2.29
N HIS A 61 -42.49 -15.28 2.23
CA HIS A 61 -41.12 -15.80 2.33
C HIS A 61 -40.91 -16.72 3.56
N GLU A 62 -41.57 -16.43 4.68
CA GLU A 62 -41.44 -17.26 5.89
C GLU A 62 -42.18 -18.59 5.74
N GLN A 63 -43.36 -18.57 5.12
CA GLN A 63 -44.16 -19.77 4.89
C GLN A 63 -43.51 -20.70 3.86
N PHE A 64 -42.89 -20.16 2.81
CA PHE A 64 -42.08 -20.93 1.87
C PHE A 64 -40.93 -21.66 2.57
N VAL A 65 -40.18 -20.96 3.43
CA VAL A 65 -39.08 -21.55 4.20
C VAL A 65 -39.60 -22.62 5.15
N GLN A 66 -40.74 -22.39 5.82
CA GLN A 66 -41.35 -23.36 6.71
C GLN A 66 -41.77 -24.63 5.94
N LYS A 67 -42.47 -24.47 4.81
CA LYS A 67 -42.90 -25.58 3.95
C LYS A 67 -41.74 -26.38 3.39
N TYR A 68 -40.64 -25.70 3.04
CA TYR A 68 -39.43 -26.38 2.64
C TYR A 68 -38.81 -27.18 3.79
N ASN A 69 -38.68 -26.61 4.99
CA ASN A 69 -38.15 -27.31 6.16
C ASN A 69 -39.00 -28.52 6.59
N GLU A 70 -40.32 -28.47 6.38
CA GLU A 70 -41.25 -29.58 6.59
C GLU A 70 -41.19 -30.64 5.47
N SER A 71 -40.61 -30.29 4.32
CA SER A 71 -40.54 -31.20 3.17
C SER A 71 -39.64 -32.40 3.46
N LYS A 72 -40.01 -33.56 2.89
CA LYS A 72 -39.22 -34.78 2.98
C LYS A 72 -37.76 -34.55 2.57
N ARG A 73 -37.52 -33.69 1.57
CA ARG A 73 -36.19 -33.40 1.05
C ARG A 73 -35.32 -32.63 2.04
N ALA A 74 -35.87 -31.59 2.67
CA ALA A 74 -35.11 -30.85 3.67
C ALA A 74 -34.77 -31.74 4.86
N LEU A 75 -35.70 -32.59 5.30
CA LEU A 75 -35.46 -33.57 6.35
C LEU A 75 -34.37 -34.58 5.96
N GLU A 76 -34.38 -35.10 4.73
CA GLU A 76 -33.31 -35.97 4.19
C GLU A 76 -31.94 -35.28 4.21
N ILE A 77 -31.86 -34.02 3.76
CA ILE A 77 -30.60 -33.26 3.75
C ILE A 77 -30.11 -32.99 5.18
N ILE A 78 -31.01 -32.62 6.09
CA ILE A 78 -30.69 -32.38 7.49
C ILE A 78 -30.23 -33.68 8.17
N ASP A 79 -30.87 -34.81 7.87
CA ASP A 79 -30.48 -36.13 8.38
C ASP A 79 -29.07 -36.51 7.89
N VAL A 80 -28.78 -36.31 6.60
CA VAL A 80 -27.42 -36.52 6.04
C VAL A 80 -26.38 -35.60 6.70
N LEU A 81 -26.71 -34.33 6.94
CA LEU A 81 -25.80 -33.37 7.59
C LEU A 81 -25.57 -33.67 9.08
N ASN A 82 -26.59 -34.18 9.77
CA ASN A 82 -26.52 -34.54 11.20
C ASN A 82 -25.91 -35.92 11.41
N THR A 83 -25.93 -36.78 10.40
CA THR A 83 -25.26 -38.08 10.45
C THR A 83 -23.75 -37.83 10.49
N PRO A 84 -23.05 -38.21 11.58
CA PRO A 84 -21.61 -38.04 11.65
C PRO A 84 -20.99 -38.83 10.51
N ALA A 85 -20.30 -38.14 9.60
CA ALA A 85 -19.67 -38.78 8.45
C ALA A 85 -18.77 -39.94 8.93
N LEU A 86 -19.13 -41.17 8.55
CA LEU A 86 -18.34 -42.36 8.80
C LEU A 86 -16.91 -42.13 8.28
N GLU A 87 -15.89 -42.56 9.02
CA GLU A 87 -14.48 -42.35 8.63
C GLU A 87 -14.20 -42.88 7.20
N GLU A 88 -14.91 -43.92 6.76
CA GLU A 88 -14.87 -44.45 5.39
C GLU A 88 -15.46 -43.51 4.34
N GLU A 89 -16.56 -42.80 4.62
CA GLU A 89 -17.13 -41.82 3.70
C GLU A 89 -16.32 -40.52 3.66
N GLN A 90 -15.75 -40.12 4.81
CA GLN A 90 -14.72 -39.09 4.81
C GLN A 90 -13.53 -39.50 3.92
N SER A 91 -13.15 -40.78 3.89
CA SER A 91 -12.08 -41.28 3.02
C SER A 91 -12.44 -41.26 1.52
N LYS A 92 -13.72 -41.43 1.18
CA LYS A 92 -14.22 -41.41 -0.22
C LYS A 92 -14.52 -40.01 -0.74
N ILE A 93 -15.05 -39.11 0.10
CA ILE A 93 -15.23 -37.68 -0.20
C ILE A 93 -13.86 -36.98 -0.25
N LYS A 94 -12.88 -37.47 0.53
CA LYS A 94 -11.45 -37.24 0.28
C LYS A 94 -10.98 -37.97 -0.98
N GLY A 95 -11.59 -37.76 -2.15
CA GLY A 95 -10.76 -37.78 -3.35
C GLY A 95 -9.66 -36.76 -3.11
N ASN A 96 -8.39 -37.17 -2.91
CA ASN A 96 -7.12 -36.45 -2.63
C ASN A 96 -7.11 -34.90 -2.42
N PHE A 97 -8.16 -34.30 -1.88
CA PHE A 97 -8.40 -32.86 -1.80
C PHE A 97 -8.81 -32.52 -0.37
N THR A 98 -8.13 -33.12 0.61
CA THR A 98 -7.91 -32.36 1.85
C THR A 98 -6.97 -31.23 1.48
N PHE A 99 -7.50 -30.00 1.33
CA PHE A 99 -6.70 -28.79 1.26
C PHE A 99 -6.00 -28.57 2.62
N THR A 100 -5.00 -29.41 2.91
CA THR A 100 -4.19 -29.38 4.12
C THR A 100 -3.28 -28.15 4.16
N ARG A 101 -3.04 -27.53 3.00
CA ARG A 101 -2.20 -26.33 2.89
C ARG A 101 -3.05 -25.13 2.51
N LYS A 102 -3.01 -24.11 3.37
CA LYS A 102 -3.60 -22.79 3.11
C LYS A 102 -3.05 -22.13 1.84
N TYR A 103 -1.77 -22.36 1.52
CA TYR A 103 -1.12 -21.84 0.31
C TYR A 103 -0.54 -22.99 -0.51
N MET A 104 -0.74 -22.97 -1.83
CA MET A 104 -0.22 -24.02 -2.73
C MET A 104 1.31 -23.97 -2.84
N ASN A 105 1.89 -22.77 -2.89
CA ASN A 105 3.33 -22.56 -3.00
C ASN A 105 4.01 -22.46 -1.63
N SER A 106 5.31 -22.81 -1.57
CA SER A 106 6.14 -22.51 -0.40
C SER A 106 6.30 -20.99 -0.22
N LYS A 107 6.45 -20.54 1.03
CA LYS A 107 6.49 -19.10 1.35
C LYS A 107 7.61 -18.35 0.59
N LEU A 108 8.79 -18.96 0.48
CA LEU A 108 9.93 -18.40 -0.26
C LEU A 108 9.69 -18.37 -1.77
N ARG A 109 9.02 -19.41 -2.33
CA ARG A 109 8.66 -19.42 -3.74
C ARG A 109 7.63 -18.32 -4.04
N SER A 110 6.64 -18.14 -3.17
CA SER A 110 5.68 -17.04 -3.29
C SER A 110 6.37 -15.69 -3.24
N LEU A 111 7.31 -15.48 -2.31
CA LEU A 111 8.10 -14.25 -2.22
C LEU A 111 8.89 -13.99 -3.52
N LYS A 112 9.61 -14.98 -4.04
CA LYS A 112 10.38 -14.84 -5.28
C LYS A 112 9.47 -14.47 -6.46
N LEU A 113 8.36 -15.20 -6.63
CA LEU A 113 7.38 -14.92 -7.70
C LEU A 113 6.79 -13.51 -7.58
N LEU A 114 6.57 -13.03 -6.36
CA LEU A 114 6.09 -11.68 -6.10
C LEU A 114 7.14 -10.62 -6.45
N ILE A 115 8.41 -10.82 -6.08
CA ILE A 115 9.51 -9.93 -6.47
C ILE A 115 9.62 -9.86 -7.99
N ASP A 116 9.65 -11.01 -8.66
CA ASP A 116 9.75 -11.09 -10.12
C ASP A 116 8.57 -10.37 -10.79
N ARG A 117 7.35 -10.57 -10.28
CA ARG A 117 6.15 -9.91 -10.78
C ARG A 117 6.18 -8.40 -10.59
N GLU A 118 6.44 -7.92 -9.38
CA GLU A 118 6.43 -6.48 -9.07
C GLU A 118 7.54 -5.75 -9.84
N THR A 119 8.74 -6.36 -9.93
CA THR A 119 9.86 -5.81 -10.71
C THR A 119 9.53 -5.76 -12.20
N LEU A 120 8.86 -6.79 -12.73
CA LEU A 120 8.45 -6.84 -14.13
C LEU A 120 7.31 -5.85 -14.44
N LEU A 121 6.36 -5.66 -13.52
CA LEU A 121 5.31 -4.65 -13.65
C LEU A 121 5.92 -3.24 -13.69
N TRP A 122 6.87 -2.98 -12.77
CA TRP A 122 7.62 -1.73 -12.75
C TRP A 122 8.40 -1.50 -14.06
N TRP A 123 9.19 -2.48 -14.49
CA TRP A 123 10.02 -2.37 -15.70
C TRP A 123 9.19 -2.18 -16.98
N ARG A 124 8.02 -2.81 -17.06
CA ARG A 124 7.12 -2.69 -18.21
C ARG A 124 6.41 -1.35 -18.27
N ASN A 125 6.25 -0.66 -17.15
CA ASN A 125 5.66 0.69 -17.12
C ASN A 125 6.69 1.76 -17.55
N LYS A 126 7.12 1.66 -18.82
CA LYS A 126 8.13 2.56 -19.42
C LYS A 126 7.68 4.01 -19.41
N TYR A 127 6.37 4.28 -19.51
CA TYR A 127 5.85 5.64 -19.47
C TYR A 127 6.14 6.29 -18.12
N GLN A 128 5.78 5.61 -17.03
CA GLN A 128 6.02 6.12 -15.68
C GLN A 128 7.52 6.27 -15.37
N LEU A 129 8.34 5.30 -15.81
CA LEU A 129 9.79 5.38 -15.65
C LEU A 129 10.40 6.58 -16.38
N LYS A 130 10.02 6.81 -17.65
CA LYS A 130 10.50 7.96 -18.44
C LYS A 130 10.03 9.29 -17.89
N ALA A 131 8.74 9.41 -17.56
CA ALA A 131 8.17 10.63 -16.99
C ALA A 131 8.89 11.01 -15.69
N ARG A 132 9.24 10.00 -14.89
CA ARG A 132 9.93 10.21 -13.62
C ARG A 132 11.39 10.61 -13.78
N LEU A 133 12.14 9.89 -14.62
CA LEU A 133 13.50 10.29 -14.97
C LEU A 133 13.55 11.72 -15.51
N PHE A 134 12.61 12.08 -16.37
CA PHE A 134 12.49 13.45 -16.88
C PHE A 134 12.21 14.46 -15.76
N GLN A 135 11.28 14.16 -14.86
CA GLN A 135 10.96 15.01 -13.71
C GLN A 135 12.17 15.20 -12.78
N ASP A 136 12.90 14.11 -12.48
CA ASP A 136 14.06 14.13 -11.59
C ASP A 136 15.21 14.93 -12.21
N ILE A 137 15.49 14.75 -13.51
CA ILE A 137 16.51 15.53 -14.23
C ILE A 137 16.10 17.00 -14.30
N LEU A 138 14.84 17.29 -14.67
CA LEU A 138 14.35 18.66 -14.79
C LEU A 138 14.45 19.40 -13.45
N MET A 139 13.98 18.79 -12.36
CA MET A 139 14.08 19.41 -11.05
C MET A 139 15.52 19.48 -10.56
N GLY A 140 16.34 18.46 -10.82
CA GLY A 140 17.77 18.48 -10.50
C GLY A 140 18.48 19.66 -11.16
N VAL A 141 18.21 19.92 -12.43
CA VAL A 141 18.77 21.07 -13.16
C VAL A 141 18.25 22.39 -12.59
N ILE A 142 16.95 22.52 -12.32
CA ILE A 142 16.38 23.76 -11.75
C ILE A 142 16.98 24.06 -10.39
N VAL A 143 16.98 23.09 -9.47
CA VAL A 143 17.53 23.30 -8.11
C VAL A 143 19.05 23.46 -8.16
N GLY A 144 19.75 22.65 -8.95
CA GLY A 144 21.21 22.74 -9.10
C GLY A 144 21.66 24.09 -9.68
N THR A 145 20.94 24.65 -10.66
CA THR A 145 21.26 25.97 -11.21
C THR A 145 20.86 27.12 -10.29
N LEU A 146 19.83 26.96 -9.47
CA LEU A 146 19.46 27.94 -8.45
C LEU A 146 20.55 28.09 -7.37
N PHE A 147 21.20 26.98 -7.00
CA PHE A 147 22.29 26.92 -6.03
C PHE A 147 23.65 26.71 -6.71
N TRP A 148 23.84 27.28 -7.89
CA TRP A 148 25.03 27.04 -8.71
C TRP A 148 26.32 27.41 -7.96
N GLN A 149 27.20 26.42 -7.77
CA GLN A 149 28.51 26.55 -7.13
C GLN A 149 28.51 27.25 -5.76
N VAL A 150 27.38 27.21 -5.04
CA VAL A 150 27.26 27.74 -3.69
C VAL A 150 28.27 27.10 -2.73
N GLY A 151 28.60 25.83 -2.96
CA GLY A 151 29.61 25.12 -2.19
C GLY A 151 31.03 25.60 -2.44
N ALA A 152 31.33 26.34 -3.53
CA ALA A 152 32.70 26.84 -3.78
C ALA A 152 33.14 27.89 -2.74
N ASP A 153 32.23 28.77 -2.29
CA ASP A 153 32.45 29.74 -1.21
C ASP A 153 31.75 29.29 0.09
N ALA A 154 32.06 28.07 0.54
CA ALA A 154 31.32 27.38 1.59
C ALA A 154 31.30 28.12 2.94
N GLN A 155 32.39 28.82 3.29
CA GLN A 155 32.50 29.58 4.54
C GLN A 155 31.54 30.78 4.61
N THR A 156 31.14 31.36 3.46
CA THR A 156 30.21 32.50 3.42
C THR A 156 28.75 32.05 3.26
N ASN A 157 28.53 30.89 2.64
CA ASN A 157 27.21 30.45 2.20
C ASN A 157 26.65 29.22 2.94
N VAL A 158 27.08 28.98 4.18
CA VAL A 158 26.64 27.84 5.02
C VAL A 158 25.12 27.66 4.98
N ASN A 159 24.33 28.72 5.21
CA ASN A 159 22.87 28.66 5.20
C ASN A 159 22.28 28.19 3.86
N ALA A 160 22.90 28.54 2.74
CA ALA A 160 22.47 28.11 1.41
C ALA A 160 22.80 26.63 1.16
N ILE A 161 23.92 26.13 1.69
CA ILE A 161 24.27 24.70 1.67
C ILE A 161 23.27 23.88 2.50
N VAL A 162 22.95 24.33 3.71
CA VAL A 162 21.90 23.68 4.53
C VAL A 162 20.55 23.69 3.79
N GLY A 163 20.20 24.83 3.18
CA GLY A 163 18.97 24.99 2.42
C GLY A 163 18.87 24.02 1.24
N VAL A 164 19.95 23.79 0.48
CA VAL A 164 19.92 22.88 -0.66
C VAL A 164 19.90 21.41 -0.24
N LEU A 165 20.57 21.04 0.86
CA LEU A 165 20.47 19.68 1.43
C LEU A 165 19.05 19.38 1.93
N PHE A 166 18.42 20.36 2.61
CA PHE A 166 17.02 20.28 2.99
C PHE A 166 16.10 20.17 1.76
N GLN A 167 16.30 21.01 0.76
CA GLN A 167 15.51 21.01 -0.48
C GLN A 167 15.63 19.68 -1.23
N THR A 168 16.81 19.06 -1.21
CA THR A 168 17.07 17.75 -1.79
C THR A 168 16.19 16.69 -1.14
N LEU A 169 16.17 16.61 0.20
CA LEU A 169 15.31 15.67 0.93
C LEU A 169 13.82 15.97 0.75
N PHE A 170 13.45 17.25 0.71
CA PHE A 170 12.08 17.67 0.46
C PHE A 170 11.58 17.20 -0.91
N PHE A 171 12.39 17.35 -1.96
CA PHE A 171 11.99 16.90 -3.29
C PHE A 171 11.88 15.36 -3.36
N VAL A 172 12.79 14.63 -2.71
CA VAL A 172 12.71 13.17 -2.62
C VAL A 172 11.44 12.71 -1.89
N SER A 173 11.02 13.41 -0.83
CA SER A 173 9.77 13.09 -0.12
C SER A 173 8.53 13.37 -0.97
N LEU A 174 8.49 14.48 -1.72
CA LEU A 174 7.42 14.77 -2.68
C LEU A 174 7.35 13.70 -3.79
N GLY A 175 8.50 13.26 -4.29
CA GLY A 175 8.58 12.18 -5.28
C GLY A 175 8.00 10.86 -4.75
N ALA A 176 8.22 10.54 -3.47
CA ALA A 176 7.59 9.39 -2.82
C ALA A 176 6.07 9.57 -2.65
N MET A 177 5.61 10.79 -2.35
CA MET A 177 4.19 11.11 -2.20
C MET A 177 3.38 10.84 -3.48
N MET A 178 3.97 11.11 -4.64
CA MET A 178 3.31 10.90 -5.93
C MET A 178 3.05 9.42 -6.28
N LYS A 179 3.80 8.47 -5.69
CA LYS A 179 3.65 7.02 -5.97
C LYS A 179 2.37 6.41 -5.40
N ILE A 180 1.67 7.14 -4.53
CA ILE A 180 0.67 6.55 -3.65
C ILE A 180 -0.65 6.33 -4.36
N GLY A 181 -0.96 7.17 -5.35
CA GLY A 181 -2.12 6.96 -6.20
C GLY A 181 -2.11 5.57 -6.86
N ASP A 182 -0.93 5.11 -7.29
CA ASP A 182 -0.73 3.78 -7.84
C ASP A 182 -0.89 2.69 -6.76
N GLN A 183 -0.29 2.88 -5.58
CA GLN A 183 -0.42 1.95 -4.45
C GLN A 183 -1.88 1.74 -4.02
N ILE A 184 -2.70 2.79 -4.00
CA ILE A 184 -4.12 2.67 -3.65
C ILE A 184 -4.88 1.93 -4.75
N SER A 185 -4.59 2.23 -6.02
CA SER A 185 -5.28 1.60 -7.16
C SER A 185 -5.03 0.09 -7.26
N THR A 186 -3.86 -0.37 -6.84
CA THR A 186 -3.46 -1.79 -6.92
C THR A 186 -4.02 -2.66 -5.78
N ARG A 187 -4.65 -2.05 -4.76
CA ARG A 187 -5.16 -2.80 -3.58
C ARG A 187 -6.27 -3.77 -3.91
N GLY A 188 -7.17 -3.43 -4.83
CA GLY A 188 -8.27 -4.32 -5.21
C GLY A 188 -7.74 -5.65 -5.74
N VAL A 189 -6.63 -5.62 -6.48
CA VAL A 189 -5.94 -6.81 -6.98
C VAL A 189 -5.33 -7.61 -5.82
N PHE A 190 -4.71 -6.93 -4.86
CA PHE A 190 -4.16 -7.57 -3.67
C PHE A 190 -5.23 -8.29 -2.85
N TYR A 191 -6.35 -7.63 -2.51
CA TYR A 191 -7.42 -8.26 -1.72
C TYR A 191 -8.03 -9.46 -2.44
N LYS A 192 -8.29 -9.34 -3.75
CA LYS A 192 -8.77 -10.47 -4.56
C LYS A 192 -7.81 -11.67 -4.52
N GLN A 193 -6.50 -11.43 -4.54
CA GLN A 193 -5.48 -12.48 -4.46
C GLN A 193 -5.34 -13.07 -3.05
N GLN A 194 -5.52 -12.23 -2.02
CA GLN A 194 -5.48 -12.63 -0.62
C GLN A 194 -6.68 -13.52 -0.27
N ASP A 195 -7.88 -13.15 -0.70
CA ASP A 195 -9.12 -13.92 -0.48
C ASP A 195 -9.05 -15.29 -1.17
N ALA A 196 -8.38 -15.35 -2.34
CA ALA A 196 -8.09 -16.60 -3.04
C ALA A 196 -6.90 -17.39 -2.46
N ASN A 197 -6.29 -16.94 -1.35
CA ASN A 197 -5.14 -17.56 -0.69
C ASN A 197 -3.94 -17.85 -1.64
N PHE A 198 -3.58 -16.90 -2.52
CA PHE A 198 -2.44 -17.09 -3.44
C PHE A 198 -1.09 -17.04 -2.71
N PHE A 199 -0.95 -16.15 -1.73
CA PHE A 199 0.27 -15.93 -0.97
C PHE A 199 -0.04 -15.32 0.41
N PRO A 200 0.85 -15.47 1.40
CA PRO A 200 0.73 -14.76 2.66
C PRO A 200 1.03 -13.26 2.48
N THR A 201 0.32 -12.42 3.22
CA THR A 201 0.40 -10.95 3.14
C THR A 201 1.81 -10.40 3.31
N TRP A 202 2.59 -10.95 4.23
CA TRP A 202 3.96 -10.49 4.46
C TRP A 202 4.87 -10.69 3.24
N SER A 203 4.66 -11.74 2.45
CA SER A 203 5.47 -11.99 1.24
C SER A 203 5.16 -10.96 0.14
N PHE A 204 3.92 -10.47 0.08
CA PHE A 204 3.56 -9.38 -0.83
C PHE A 204 4.21 -8.06 -0.43
N ILE A 205 4.12 -7.71 0.86
CA ILE A 205 4.72 -6.47 1.36
C ILE A 205 6.23 -6.49 1.14
N LEU A 206 6.92 -7.56 1.54
CA LEU A 206 8.37 -7.68 1.31
C LEU A 206 8.73 -7.71 -0.18
N GLY A 207 7.97 -8.42 -1.00
CA GLY A 207 8.21 -8.47 -2.44
C GLY A 207 8.12 -7.10 -3.10
N ARG A 208 7.11 -6.30 -2.70
CA ARG A 208 6.93 -4.93 -3.19
C ARG A 208 8.00 -3.98 -2.66
N SER A 209 8.41 -4.12 -1.40
CA SER A 209 9.52 -3.35 -0.83
C SER A 209 10.83 -3.60 -1.58
N ILE A 210 11.18 -4.85 -1.86
CA ILE A 210 12.39 -5.20 -2.61
C ILE A 210 12.32 -4.68 -4.06
N ALA A 211 11.16 -4.80 -4.71
CA ALA A 211 10.95 -4.30 -6.07
C ALA A 211 11.04 -2.76 -6.18
N ALA A 212 10.95 -2.02 -5.07
CA ALA A 212 11.11 -0.56 -5.04
C ALA A 212 12.57 -0.09 -5.07
N ILE A 213 13.54 -0.96 -4.71
CA ILE A 213 14.97 -0.61 -4.61
C ILE A 213 15.54 -0.11 -5.94
N PRO A 214 15.33 -0.78 -7.10
CA PRO A 214 15.84 -0.29 -8.39
C PRO A 214 15.34 1.11 -8.74
N THR A 215 14.11 1.43 -8.33
CA THR A 215 13.55 2.76 -8.55
C THR A 215 14.25 3.79 -7.68
N ALA A 216 14.46 3.51 -6.39
CA ALA A 216 15.16 4.42 -5.49
C ALA A 216 16.60 4.68 -5.93
N ILE A 217 17.30 3.67 -6.47
CA ILE A 217 18.63 3.82 -7.05
C ILE A 217 18.60 4.80 -8.23
N ILE A 218 17.65 4.63 -9.14
CA ILE A 218 17.52 5.52 -10.30
C ILE A 218 17.25 6.96 -9.86
N ASP A 219 16.30 7.16 -8.94
CA ASP A 219 15.95 8.50 -8.44
C ASP A 219 17.18 9.18 -7.78
N ALA A 220 17.91 8.45 -6.93
CA ALA A 220 19.09 8.96 -6.24
C ALA A 220 20.23 9.28 -7.21
N LEU A 221 20.47 8.43 -8.22
CA LEU A 221 21.49 8.67 -9.23
C LEU A 221 21.13 9.84 -10.15
N SER A 222 19.89 9.94 -10.63
CA SER A 222 19.51 11.01 -11.57
C SER A 222 19.43 12.36 -10.88
N PHE A 223 18.76 12.46 -9.73
CA PHE A 223 18.60 13.73 -9.04
C PHE A 223 19.81 14.08 -8.17
N GLY A 224 20.27 13.14 -7.34
CA GLY A 224 21.36 13.37 -6.39
C GLY A 224 22.69 13.70 -7.07
N THR A 225 23.03 13.01 -8.17
CA THR A 225 24.25 13.33 -8.92
C THR A 225 24.22 14.76 -9.45
N ILE A 226 23.12 15.20 -10.07
CA ILE A 226 23.03 16.58 -10.60
C ILE A 226 23.21 17.60 -9.48
N ILE A 227 22.51 17.41 -8.35
CA ILE A 227 22.61 18.31 -7.20
C ILE A 227 24.05 18.39 -6.69
N TYR A 228 24.70 17.24 -6.46
CA TYR A 228 26.06 17.19 -5.93
C TYR A 228 27.04 18.03 -6.76
N TRP A 229 27.02 17.82 -8.08
CA TRP A 229 27.94 18.48 -8.99
C TRP A 229 27.59 19.95 -9.27
N PHE A 230 26.31 20.30 -9.41
CA PHE A 230 25.90 21.67 -9.75
C PHE A 230 26.07 22.62 -8.57
N VAL A 231 25.80 22.14 -7.35
CA VAL A 231 25.99 22.91 -6.12
C VAL A 231 27.47 23.04 -5.77
N GLY A 232 28.29 22.06 -6.15
CA GLY A 232 29.69 21.98 -5.71
C GLY A 232 29.81 21.56 -4.25
N LEU A 233 28.93 20.66 -3.80
CA LEU A 233 29.04 19.99 -2.49
C LEU A 233 30.37 19.27 -2.41
N ALA A 234 31.01 19.25 -1.23
CA ALA A 234 32.26 18.55 -0.89
C ALA A 234 33.03 17.94 -2.10
N TYR A 235 33.47 18.80 -3.02
CA TYR A 235 34.16 18.43 -4.25
C TYR A 235 35.18 19.53 -4.56
N ASP A 236 36.41 19.08 -4.87
CA ASP A 236 37.65 19.85 -4.80
C ASP A 236 37.96 20.38 -3.37
N ASP A 237 39.25 20.38 -3.02
CA ASP A 237 39.83 20.70 -1.70
C ASP A 237 39.74 19.59 -0.62
N GLY A 238 40.34 18.42 -0.90
CA GLY A 238 40.58 17.38 0.12
C GLY A 238 39.37 16.49 0.46
N ALA A 239 38.22 16.71 -0.17
CA ALA A 239 37.06 15.84 -0.02
C ALA A 239 37.25 14.48 -0.74
N ASP A 240 37.08 13.40 0.01
CA ASP A 240 37.15 12.04 -0.52
C ASP A 240 35.96 11.71 -1.44
N VAL A 241 36.20 10.88 -2.45
CA VAL A 241 35.14 10.30 -3.30
C VAL A 241 34.09 9.53 -2.47
N SER A 242 34.45 9.11 -1.25
CA SER A 242 33.54 8.49 -0.29
C SER A 242 32.35 9.40 0.06
N ASN A 243 32.53 10.72 0.16
CA ASN A 243 31.46 11.66 0.52
C ASN A 243 30.35 11.71 -0.53
N TYR A 244 30.71 11.59 -1.82
CA TYR A 244 29.74 11.47 -2.91
C TYR A 244 28.92 10.16 -2.80
N PHE A 245 29.60 9.03 -2.53
CA PHE A 245 28.90 7.75 -2.38
C PHE A 245 28.01 7.71 -1.13
N VAL A 246 28.45 8.30 -0.02
CA VAL A 246 27.65 8.42 1.20
C VAL A 246 26.46 9.36 0.97
N PHE A 247 26.65 10.48 0.27
CA PHE A 247 25.56 11.37 -0.15
C PHE A 247 24.51 10.61 -0.98
N LEU A 248 24.93 9.88 -2.01
CA LEU A 248 24.02 9.07 -2.83
C LEU A 248 23.33 7.98 -2.02
N LEU A 249 24.05 7.34 -1.08
CA LEU A 249 23.50 6.33 -0.19
C LEU A 249 22.39 6.93 0.69
N ILE A 250 22.60 8.12 1.24
CA ILE A 250 21.59 8.85 2.03
C ILE A 250 20.39 9.25 1.16
N CYS A 251 20.61 9.70 -0.08
CA CYS A 251 19.54 9.97 -1.04
C CYS A 251 18.73 8.70 -1.40
N LEU A 252 19.39 7.56 -1.53
CA LEU A 252 18.72 6.27 -1.77
C LEU A 252 17.90 5.86 -0.55
N PHE A 253 18.49 5.94 0.65
CA PHE A 253 17.80 5.63 1.90
C PHE A 253 16.62 6.57 2.14
N SER A 254 16.73 7.86 1.81
CA SER A 254 15.62 8.80 1.95
C SER A 254 14.47 8.46 0.99
N ALA A 255 14.76 8.19 -0.28
CA ALA A 255 13.75 7.78 -1.26
C ALA A 255 13.03 6.49 -0.85
N TYR A 256 13.79 5.52 -0.32
CA TYR A 256 13.25 4.26 0.17
C TYR A 256 12.40 4.44 1.44
N THR A 257 12.91 5.21 2.41
CA THR A 257 12.27 5.45 3.70
C THR A 257 10.94 6.19 3.54
N PHE A 258 10.92 7.29 2.80
CA PHE A 258 9.67 8.02 2.52
C PHE A 258 8.69 7.15 1.73
N GLY A 259 9.18 6.35 0.77
CA GLY A 259 8.36 5.41 0.02
C GLY A 259 7.65 4.38 0.91
N LEU A 260 8.35 3.80 1.88
CA LEU A 260 7.78 2.82 2.82
C LEU A 260 6.84 3.47 3.83
N MET A 261 7.23 4.60 4.40
CA MET A 261 6.43 5.34 5.37
C MET A 261 5.07 5.72 4.78
N PHE A 262 5.07 6.24 3.55
CA PHE A 262 3.85 6.54 2.83
C PHE A 262 3.09 5.28 2.38
N ALA A 263 3.77 4.16 2.09
CA ALA A 263 3.08 2.90 1.82
C ALA A 263 2.28 2.41 3.04
N VAL A 264 2.85 2.52 4.25
CA VAL A 264 2.17 2.19 5.51
C VAL A 264 0.95 3.11 5.70
N LEU A 265 1.12 4.42 5.56
CA LEU A 265 0.03 5.37 5.73
C LEU A 265 -1.06 5.17 4.69
N SER A 266 -0.66 4.83 3.46
CA SER A 266 -1.61 4.43 2.43
C SER A 266 -2.41 3.23 2.95
N GLY A 267 -1.79 2.15 3.43
CA GLY A 267 -2.48 0.92 3.84
C GLY A 267 -3.53 1.15 4.93
N ALA A 268 -3.35 2.16 5.78
CA ALA A 268 -4.28 2.54 6.84
C ALA A 268 -5.52 3.29 6.34
N ILE A 269 -5.43 4.02 5.22
CA ILE A 269 -6.48 4.92 4.72
C ILE A 269 -7.12 4.35 3.44
N ARG A 270 -8.45 4.20 3.44
CA ARG A 270 -9.20 3.60 2.33
C ARG A 270 -9.41 4.55 1.15
N ASP A 271 -9.69 5.83 1.43
CA ASP A 271 -10.01 6.83 0.43
C ASP A 271 -8.76 7.55 -0.11
N LYS A 272 -8.69 7.73 -1.43
CA LYS A 272 -7.50 8.28 -2.11
C LYS A 272 -7.23 9.75 -1.78
N PRO A 273 -8.20 10.68 -1.95
CA PRO A 273 -8.04 12.07 -1.53
C PRO A 273 -7.66 12.21 -0.05
N THR A 274 -8.34 11.45 0.83
CA THR A 274 -8.07 11.49 2.27
C THR A 274 -6.65 11.03 2.59
N ALA A 275 -6.18 9.97 1.94
CA ALA A 275 -4.80 9.49 2.12
C ALA A 275 -3.80 10.58 1.69
N GLN A 276 -4.00 11.19 0.51
CA GLN A 276 -3.14 12.28 0.02
C GLN A 276 -3.08 13.46 0.98
N GLY A 277 -4.22 13.89 1.55
CA GLY A 277 -4.27 14.94 2.55
C GLY A 277 -3.52 14.58 3.84
N ALA A 278 -3.75 13.38 4.38
CA ALA A 278 -3.06 12.92 5.59
C ALA A 278 -1.53 12.87 5.43
N MET A 279 -1.06 12.49 4.25
CA MET A 279 0.37 12.40 3.93
C MET A 279 0.99 13.79 3.73
N ALA A 280 0.25 14.74 3.18
CA ALA A 280 0.66 16.14 3.13
C ALA A 280 0.88 16.69 4.56
N VAL A 281 -0.09 16.45 5.46
CA VAL A 281 0.01 16.86 6.87
C VAL A 281 1.21 16.19 7.55
N ALA A 282 1.39 14.88 7.36
CA ALA A 282 2.53 14.16 7.92
C ALA A 282 3.88 14.72 7.42
N THR A 283 3.96 15.06 6.13
CA THR A 283 5.16 15.66 5.53
C THR A 283 5.45 17.04 6.11
N VAL A 284 4.42 17.87 6.31
CA VAL A 284 4.56 19.19 6.95
C VAL A 284 5.09 19.06 8.37
N ILE A 285 4.56 18.13 9.16
CA ILE A 285 5.05 17.87 10.53
C ILE A 285 6.52 17.44 10.48
N MET A 286 6.90 16.54 9.58
CA MET A 286 8.29 16.10 9.43
C MET A 286 9.24 17.22 9.02
N ILE A 287 8.79 18.14 8.16
CA ILE A 287 9.58 19.31 7.76
C ILE A 287 9.72 20.31 8.91
N LEU A 288 8.66 20.53 9.69
CA LEU A 288 8.67 21.45 10.81
C LEU A 288 9.67 21.00 11.89
N PHE A 289 9.64 19.71 12.23
CA PHE A 289 10.53 19.08 13.21
C PHE A 289 11.79 18.46 12.57
N SER A 290 12.24 18.97 11.42
CA SER A 290 13.43 18.44 10.72
C SER A 290 14.77 18.92 11.30
N GLY A 291 14.76 19.96 12.13
CA GLY A 291 15.97 20.68 12.56
C GLY A 291 16.37 21.82 11.63
N PHE A 292 15.77 21.94 10.44
CA PHE A 292 15.98 23.07 9.52
C PHE A 292 15.01 24.23 9.80
N THR A 293 13.70 23.97 9.76
CA THR A 293 12.66 25.00 9.96
C THR A 293 12.66 25.51 11.40
N VAL A 294 12.74 24.58 12.35
CA VAL A 294 12.86 24.85 13.78
C VAL A 294 14.11 24.13 14.26
N GLN A 295 15.07 24.89 14.77
CA GLN A 295 16.31 24.33 15.32
C GLN A 295 16.01 23.47 16.56
N PRO A 296 16.73 22.36 16.78
CA PRO A 296 16.46 21.46 17.91
C PRO A 296 16.46 22.15 19.28
N ASP A 297 17.33 23.15 19.47
CA ASP A 297 17.54 23.83 20.76
C ASP A 297 16.39 24.74 21.18
N VAL A 298 15.55 25.18 20.23
CA VAL A 298 14.38 26.01 20.51
C VAL A 298 13.09 25.20 20.60
N ILE A 299 13.14 23.88 20.33
CA ILE A 299 11.97 23.00 20.45
C ILE A 299 11.69 22.79 21.94
N PRO A 300 10.47 23.06 22.42
CA PRO A 300 10.13 22.81 23.82
C PRO A 300 10.27 21.34 24.20
N ASP A 301 10.70 21.06 25.43
CA ASP A 301 10.97 19.70 25.95
C ASP A 301 9.81 18.70 25.75
N TYR A 302 8.57 19.17 25.76
CA TYR A 302 7.39 18.32 25.56
C TYR A 302 7.14 17.93 24.08
N TRP A 303 7.78 18.59 23.10
CA TRP A 303 7.69 18.26 21.67
C TRP A 303 8.98 17.65 21.09
N ILE A 304 10.10 17.68 21.82
CA ILE A 304 11.41 17.22 21.30
C ILE A 304 11.41 15.75 20.86
N TRP A 305 10.55 14.91 21.43
CA TRP A 305 10.41 13.51 21.01
C TRP A 305 10.02 13.36 19.53
N VAL A 306 9.26 14.33 18.97
CA VAL A 306 8.88 14.30 17.55
C VAL A 306 10.12 14.46 16.68
N TYR A 307 11.07 15.32 17.06
CA TYR A 307 12.35 15.47 16.38
C TYR A 307 13.13 14.16 16.37
N TRP A 308 13.23 13.48 17.52
CA TRP A 308 13.98 12.22 17.62
C TRP A 308 13.33 11.04 16.88
N CYS A 309 12.00 11.01 16.78
CA CYS A 309 11.28 10.01 15.98
C CYS A 309 11.25 10.34 14.48
N ASN A 310 11.61 11.55 14.07
CA ASN A 310 11.47 12.02 12.71
C ASN A 310 12.62 11.54 11.82
N LEU A 311 12.33 10.62 10.90
CA LEU A 311 13.28 10.10 9.94
C LEU A 311 13.85 11.19 9.00
N PHE A 312 13.07 12.23 8.71
CA PHE A 312 13.55 13.36 7.91
C PHE A 312 14.69 14.10 8.63
N ALA A 313 14.56 14.30 9.96
CA ALA A 313 15.58 14.97 10.76
C ALA A 313 16.90 14.18 10.77
N TRP A 314 16.83 12.85 10.87
CA TRP A 314 18.01 11.98 10.82
C TRP A 314 18.68 11.95 9.45
N LEU A 315 17.90 11.91 8.37
CA LEU A 315 18.42 11.97 7.01
C LEU A 315 19.09 13.32 6.74
N LEU A 316 18.50 14.42 7.21
CA LEU A 316 19.10 15.75 7.10
C LEU A 316 20.38 15.84 7.91
N ARG A 317 20.37 15.39 9.18
CA ARG A 317 21.56 15.32 10.01
C ARG A 317 22.68 14.50 9.33
N GLY A 318 22.34 13.37 8.71
CA GLY A 318 23.30 12.56 7.96
C GLY A 318 23.92 13.31 6.78
N LEU A 319 23.12 14.03 5.99
CA LEU A 319 23.64 14.86 4.89
C LEU A 319 24.53 16.00 5.40
N MET A 320 24.12 16.65 6.48
CA MET A 320 24.87 17.74 7.12
C MET A 320 26.23 17.24 7.62
N VAL A 321 26.27 16.13 8.34
CA VAL A 321 27.50 15.52 8.84
C VAL A 321 28.41 15.12 7.68
N ASN A 322 27.87 14.51 6.62
CA ASN A 322 28.64 14.11 5.44
C ASN A 322 29.26 15.31 4.70
N GLU A 323 28.55 16.43 4.62
CA GLU A 323 29.07 17.65 3.97
C GLU A 323 30.11 18.34 4.86
N PHE A 324 29.75 18.69 6.09
CA PHE A 324 30.57 19.52 6.96
C PHE A 324 31.72 18.79 7.65
N GLN A 325 31.75 17.44 7.65
CA GLN A 325 32.95 16.69 8.06
C GLN A 325 33.86 16.32 6.89
N SER A 326 33.57 16.81 5.69
CA SER A 326 34.48 16.61 4.55
C SER A 326 35.74 17.45 4.72
N GLY A 327 36.85 17.00 4.12
CA GLY A 327 38.15 17.68 4.20
C GLY A 327 38.15 19.14 3.73
N LYS A 328 37.10 19.56 3.02
CA LYS A 328 36.84 20.94 2.62
C LYS A 328 36.62 21.89 3.80
N TYR A 329 36.21 21.37 4.96
CA TYR A 329 35.89 22.14 6.16
C TYR A 329 36.89 21.88 7.31
N ASP A 330 38.05 21.30 7.01
CA ASP A 330 39.09 20.94 7.99
C ASP A 330 39.95 22.13 8.43
N ASP A 331 39.75 23.31 7.86
CA ASP A 331 40.40 24.54 8.33
C ASP A 331 40.11 24.78 9.82
N GLU A 332 41.08 25.35 10.55
CA GLU A 332 40.92 25.71 11.96
C GLU A 332 39.82 26.77 12.12
N SER A 333 38.90 26.55 13.06
CA SER A 333 37.83 27.53 13.34
C SER A 333 38.39 28.81 13.97
N SER A 334 37.87 29.96 13.55
CA SER A 334 38.19 31.25 14.16
C SER A 334 37.71 31.39 15.60
N ASN A 335 36.72 30.59 16.02
CA ASN A 335 36.11 30.67 17.34
C ASN A 335 36.78 29.75 18.37
N ASN A 336 37.26 28.57 17.92
CA ASN A 336 37.97 27.63 18.76
C ASN A 336 39.08 26.92 17.96
N PRO A 337 40.37 27.12 18.30
CA PRO A 337 41.50 26.49 17.59
C PRO A 337 41.48 24.95 17.64
N ASP A 338 40.77 24.36 18.61
CA ASP A 338 40.68 22.90 18.77
C ASP A 338 39.63 22.25 17.86
N ASN A 339 38.76 23.02 17.20
CA ASN A 339 37.71 22.52 16.31
C ASN A 339 37.96 22.93 14.86
N THR A 340 37.52 22.10 13.92
CA THR A 340 37.45 22.50 12.50
C THR A 340 36.25 23.43 12.25
N VAL A 341 36.29 24.21 11.16
CA VAL A 341 35.17 25.06 10.73
C VAL A 341 33.88 24.24 10.59
N GLY A 342 33.98 23.02 10.05
CA GLY A 342 32.86 22.12 9.87
C GLY A 342 32.21 21.68 11.19
N GLU A 343 33.01 21.34 12.20
CA GLU A 343 32.52 20.99 13.53
C GLU A 343 31.82 22.16 14.23
N ASP A 344 32.36 23.37 14.07
CA ASP A 344 31.77 24.58 14.65
C ASP A 344 30.40 24.88 14.02
N ILE A 345 30.28 24.73 12.69
CA ILE A 345 29.01 24.84 11.96
C ILE A 345 28.00 23.80 12.47
N LEU A 346 28.42 22.54 12.63
CA LEU A 346 27.53 21.47 13.12
C LEU A 346 27.07 21.70 14.56
N LYS A 347 27.93 22.25 15.42
CA LYS A 347 27.58 22.63 16.80
C LYS A 347 26.61 23.81 16.81
N GLN A 348 26.88 24.86 16.03
CA GLN A 348 26.03 26.05 15.94
C GLN A 348 24.62 25.71 15.45
N LEU A 349 24.49 24.72 14.56
CA LEU A 349 23.21 24.29 14.00
C LEU A 349 22.51 23.18 14.80
N GLY A 350 23.10 22.71 15.92
CA GLY A 350 22.52 21.67 16.77
C GLY A 350 22.58 20.24 16.17
N PHE A 351 23.45 20.02 15.18
CA PHE A 351 23.61 18.73 14.49
C PHE A 351 24.78 17.87 15.02
N SER A 352 25.60 18.37 15.94
CA SER A 352 26.61 17.55 16.64
C SER A 352 25.97 16.62 17.67
N LEU A 353 26.42 15.36 17.75
CA LEU A 353 26.09 14.41 18.82
C LEU A 353 27.26 14.41 19.82
N GLY A 354 27.35 15.45 20.63
CA GLY A 354 28.45 15.61 21.58
C GLY A 354 28.41 16.98 22.26
N GLY A 355 27.76 17.01 23.41
CA GLY A 355 27.67 18.13 24.36
C GLY A 355 27.17 17.59 25.69
#